data_AF-A0A536CGT1-F1
#
_entry.id   AF-A0A536CGT1-F1
#
_cell.length_a   1.000
_cell.length_b   1.000
_cell.length_c   1.000
_cell.angle_alpha   90.00
_cell.angle_beta   90.00
_cell.angle_gamma   90.00
#
_symmetry.space_group_name_H-M   'P 1'
#
loop_
_entity.id
_entity.type
_entity.pdbx_description
1 polymer ?
#
loop_
_entity_poly.entity_id
_entity_poly.type
_entity_poly.pdbx_seq_one_letter_code
_entity_poly.pdbx_strand_id
1 'polypeptide(L)'
;MAVTETMVRRADVVLIMELSQAVAVTRRFPRARRKTFLLSCLAPEVPMDIEDPAGKDDATVDACLDHVAQALKPVIEILAHRGTAAA
;
A
#
# COMPACT_ATOMS: atom_id res chain seq x y z
N MET A 1 12.65 -9.38 -5.67
CA MET A 1 12.04 -10.65 -5.22
C MET A 1 10.57 -10.65 -5.60
N ALA A 2 10.01 -11.80 -6.00
CA ALA A 2 8.58 -11.90 -6.26
C ALA A 2 7.77 -12.07 -4.97
N VAL A 3 6.55 -11.51 -4.92
CA VAL A 3 5.59 -11.72 -3.83
C VAL A 3 5.21 -13.21 -3.75
N THR A 4 5.37 -13.81 -2.56
CA THR A 4 5.08 -15.23 -2.33
C THR A 4 3.78 -15.45 -1.57
N GLU A 5 3.18 -16.64 -1.72
CA GLU A 5 1.98 -17.01 -0.97
C GLU A 5 2.20 -16.96 0.54
N THR A 6 3.38 -17.38 1.02
CA THR A 6 3.70 -17.35 2.45
C THR A 6 3.72 -15.93 3.01
N MET A 7 4.27 -14.95 2.27
CA MET A 7 4.22 -13.54 2.67
C MET A 7 2.78 -13.05 2.76
N VAL A 8 1.99 -13.28 1.70
CA VAL A 8 0.59 -12.84 1.63
C VAL A 8 -0.26 -13.52 2.69
N ARG A 9 -0.03 -14.80 2.98
CA ARG A 9 -0.76 -15.54 4.02
C ARG A 9 -0.50 -14.96 5.41
N ARG A 10 0.77 -14.65 5.73
CA ARG A 10 1.19 -14.15 7.05
C ARG A 10 0.82 -12.70 7.32
N ALA A 11 0.69 -11.87 6.28
CA ALA A 11 0.34 -10.47 6.44
C ALA A 11 -1.11 -10.31 6.94
N ASP A 12 -1.34 -9.48 7.95
CA ASP A 12 -2.69 -9.10 8.38
C ASP A 12 -3.35 -8.12 7.40
N VAL A 13 -2.52 -7.26 6.79
CA VAL A 13 -2.90 -6.27 5.78
C VAL A 13 -1.86 -6.29 4.67
N VAL A 14 -2.33 -6.20 3.42
CA VAL A 14 -1.51 -6.08 2.21
C VAL A 14 -1.84 -4.73 1.58
N LEU A 15 -0.85 -3.84 1.54
CA LEU A 15 -0.96 -2.54 0.89
C LEU A 15 -0.29 -2.61 -0.48
N ILE A 16 -0.96 -2.07 -1.50
CA ILE A 16 -0.52 -2.08 -2.90
C ILE A 16 -0.54 -0.66 -3.46
N MET A 17 0.25 -0.42 -4.50
CA MET A 17 0.46 0.93 -5.05
C MET A 17 -0.56 1.31 -6.10
N GLU A 18 -1.05 0.33 -6.88
CA GLU A 18 -1.94 0.58 -8.01
C GLU A 18 -3.13 -0.40 -8.05
N LEU A 19 -4.25 0.03 -8.63
CA LEU A 19 -5.43 -0.81 -8.82
C LEU A 19 -5.13 -2.06 -9.68
N SER A 20 -4.24 -1.92 -10.66
CA SER A 20 -3.76 -3.02 -11.51
C SER A 20 -3.19 -4.18 -10.66
N GLN A 21 -2.45 -3.83 -9.60
CA GLN A 21 -1.86 -4.76 -8.65
C GLN A 21 -2.94 -5.42 -7.78
N ALA A 22 -4.04 -4.72 -7.46
CA ALA A 22 -5.17 -5.30 -6.74
C ALA A 22 -5.79 -6.46 -7.51
N VAL A 23 -6.01 -6.26 -8.82
CA VAL A 23 -6.55 -7.29 -9.71
C VAL A 23 -5.58 -8.48 -9.79
N ALA A 24 -4.28 -8.22 -9.92
CA ALA A 24 -3.27 -9.28 -9.98
C ALA A 24 -3.18 -10.10 -8.68
N VAL A 25 -3.11 -9.42 -7.53
CA VAL A 25 -3.02 -10.06 -6.20
C VAL A 25 -4.28 -10.86 -5.89
N THR A 26 -5.47 -10.32 -6.17
CA THR A 26 -6.73 -11.02 -5.89
C THR A 26 -6.97 -12.23 -6.79
N ARG A 27 -6.50 -12.19 -8.05
CA ARG A 27 -6.52 -13.35 -8.95
C ARG A 27 -5.54 -14.43 -8.50
N ARG A 28 -4.32 -14.04 -8.13
CA ARG A 28 -3.25 -14.97 -7.74
C ARG A 28 -3.44 -15.55 -6.35
N PHE A 29 -4.00 -14.77 -5.42
CA PHE A 29 -4.22 -15.15 -4.02
C PHE A 29 -5.66 -14.82 -3.59
N PRO A 30 -6.67 -15.60 -4.00
CA PRO A 30 -8.08 -15.28 -3.77
C PRO A 30 -8.45 -15.04 -2.29
N ARG A 31 -7.79 -15.77 -1.38
CA ARG A 31 -7.97 -15.62 0.08
C ARG A 31 -7.46 -14.28 0.62
N ALA A 32 -6.59 -13.59 -0.10
CA ALA A 32 -6.04 -12.30 0.30
C ALA A 32 -6.98 -11.12 0.00
N ARG A 33 -8.02 -11.31 -0.83
CA ARG A 33 -8.90 -10.23 -1.30
C ARG A 33 -9.45 -9.34 -0.19
N ARG A 34 -9.79 -9.91 0.97
CA ARG A 34 -10.39 -9.16 2.09
C ARG A 34 -9.38 -8.32 2.88
N LYS A 35 -8.08 -8.54 2.66
CA LYS A 35 -6.99 -7.87 3.36
C LYS A 35 -6.06 -7.11 2.42
N THR A 36 -6.44 -6.93 1.16
CA THR A 36 -5.68 -6.17 0.17
C THR A 36 -6.33 -4.82 -0.07
N PHE A 37 -5.57 -3.74 0.10
CA PHE A 37 -6.03 -2.37 -0.02
C PHE A 37 -4.98 -1.51 -0.74
N LEU A 38 -5.41 -0.45 -1.41
CA LEU A 38 -4.50 0.57 -1.94
C LEU A 38 -3.83 1.33 -0.79
N LEU A 39 -2.55 1.68 -0.94
CA LEU A 39 -1.81 2.41 0.09
C LEU A 39 -2.49 3.76 0.40
N SER A 40 -2.97 4.43 -0.65
CA SER A 40 -3.67 5.71 -0.63
C SER A 40 -5.11 5.66 -0.09
N CYS A 41 -5.67 4.49 0.25
CA CYS A 41 -7.11 4.36 0.50
C CYS A 41 -7.61 5.16 1.73
N LEU A 42 -6.70 5.61 2.59
CA LEU A 42 -6.99 6.43 3.77
C LEU A 42 -6.58 7.90 3.60
N ALA A 43 -6.01 8.27 2.46
CA ALA A 43 -5.55 9.62 2.13
C ALA A 43 -6.31 10.11 0.87
N PRO A 44 -7.60 10.48 0.99
CA PRO A 44 -8.41 10.91 -0.16
C PRO A 44 -7.87 12.16 -0.89
N GLU A 45 -6.98 12.90 -0.24
CA GLU A 45 -6.32 14.09 -0.77
C GLU A 45 -5.17 13.80 -1.74
N VAL A 46 -4.68 12.56 -1.81
CA VAL A 46 -3.63 12.16 -2.76
C VAL A 46 -4.21 11.29 -3.89
N PRO A 47 -3.56 11.23 -5.07
CA PRO A 47 -3.99 10.33 -6.12
C PRO A 47 -4.05 8.86 -5.65
N MET A 48 -5.02 8.13 -6.20
CA MET A 48 -5.31 6.76 -5.80
C MET A 48 -4.16 5.80 -6.15
N ASP A 49 -3.65 5.88 -7.38
CA ASP A 49 -2.54 5.04 -7.83
C ASP A 49 -1.22 5.79 -7.62
N ILE A 50 -0.23 5.10 -7.05
CA ILE A 50 1.15 5.57 -6.95
C ILE A 50 1.94 4.91 -8.07
N GLU A 51 2.32 5.69 -9.08
CA GLU A 51 3.00 5.20 -10.28
C GLU A 51 4.40 4.65 -9.97
N ASP A 52 4.80 3.60 -10.69
CA ASP A 52 6.15 3.03 -10.60
C ASP A 52 7.22 4.00 -11.18
N PRO A 53 8.19 4.48 -10.38
CA PRO A 53 9.22 5.40 -10.84
C PRO A 53 10.38 4.69 -11.55
N ALA A 54 10.34 3.37 -11.74
CA ALA A 54 11.44 2.61 -12.35
C ALA A 54 11.86 3.16 -13.73
N GLY A 55 13.14 3.50 -13.86
CA GLY A 55 13.71 4.04 -15.10
C GLY A 55 13.34 5.49 -15.42
N LYS A 56 12.76 6.22 -14.45
CA LYS A 56 12.45 7.66 -14.55
C LYS A 56 13.61 8.50 -14.01
N ASP A 57 13.49 9.82 -14.17
CA ASP A 57 14.43 10.78 -13.61
C ASP A 57 14.27 10.93 -12.08
N ASP A 58 15.28 11.53 -11.45
CA ASP A 58 15.31 11.71 -9.99
C ASP A 58 14.11 12.52 -9.49
N ALA A 59 13.65 13.52 -10.25
CA ALA A 59 12.48 14.32 -9.90
C ALA A 59 11.19 13.49 -9.83
N THR A 60 11.02 12.53 -10.74
CA THR A 60 9.88 11.60 -10.71
C THR A 60 9.99 10.62 -9.55
N VAL A 61 11.21 10.16 -9.24
CA VAL A 61 11.46 9.29 -8.08
C VAL A 61 11.11 10.03 -6.78
N ASP A 62 11.55 11.27 -6.63
CA ASP A 62 11.24 12.11 -5.46
C ASP A 62 9.74 12.35 -5.32
N ALA A 63 9.05 12.67 -6.42
CA ALA A 63 7.60 12.84 -6.42
C ALA A 63 6.86 11.55 -6.00
N CYS A 64 7.34 10.38 -6.44
CA CYS A 64 6.80 9.09 -6.00
C CYS A 64 7.01 8.87 -4.49
N LEU A 65 8.20 9.18 -3.98
CA LEU A 65 8.50 9.04 -2.55
C LEU A 65 7.65 9.98 -1.69
N ASP A 66 7.46 11.22 -2.13
CA ASP A 66 6.56 12.18 -1.50
C ASP A 66 5.11 11.65 -1.48
N HIS A 67 4.64 11.10 -2.60
CA HIS A 67 3.30 10.51 -2.67
C HIS A 67 3.13 9.34 -1.70
N VAL A 68 4.11 8.43 -1.62
CA VAL A 68 4.14 7.34 -0.62
C VAL A 68 4.10 7.89 0.80
N ALA A 69 4.90 8.92 1.10
CA ALA A 69 4.96 9.53 2.42
C ALA A 69 3.62 10.16 2.82
N GLN A 70 2.96 10.87 1.91
CA GLN A 70 1.64 11.44 2.18
C GLN A 70 0.58 10.35 2.39
N ALA A 71 0.57 9.30 1.56
CA ALA A 71 -0.37 8.19 1.68
C ALA A 71 -0.22 7.41 3.00
N LEU A 72 0.99 7.34 3.56
CA LEU A 72 1.28 6.63 4.81
C LEU A 72 0.85 7.39 6.08
N LYS A 73 0.73 8.72 6.04
CA LYS A 73 0.38 9.53 7.23
C LYS A 73 -0.85 9.02 7.98
N PRO A 74 -2.03 8.86 7.34
CA PRO A 74 -3.22 8.38 8.05
C PRO A 74 -3.09 6.94 8.54
N VAL A 75 -2.32 6.09 7.85
CA VAL A 75 -2.05 4.71 8.29
C VAL A 75 -1.28 4.73 9.61
N ILE A 76 -0.21 5.52 9.68
CA ILE A 76 0.62 5.66 10.88
C ILE A 76 -0.19 6.22 12.04
N GLU A 77 -1.01 7.26 11.79
CA GLU A 77 -1.88 7.84 12.81
C GLU A 77 -2.83 6.79 13.39
N ILE A 78 -3.53 6.01 12.56
CA ILE A 78 -4.46 4.98 13.03
C ILE A 78 -3.73 3.90 13.84
N LEU A 79 -2.55 3.46 13.41
CA LEU A 79 -1.77 2.45 14.11
C LEU A 79 -1.23 2.96 15.45
N ALA A 80 -0.77 4.21 15.51
CA ALA A 80 -0.29 4.84 16.73
C ALA A 80 -1.40 4.96 17.79
N HIS A 81 -2.61 5.37 17.39
CA HIS A 81 -3.75 5.52 18.32
C HIS A 81 -4.32 4.17 18.80
N ARG A 82 -4.18 3.10 18.01
CA ARG A 82 -4.57 1.73 18.42
C ARG A 82 -3.63 1.14 19.46
N GLY A 83 -2.36 1.52 19.46
CA GLY A 83 -1.38 1.08 20.47
C GLY A 83 -1.66 1.62 21.86
N THR A 84 -2.24 2.81 21.98
CA THR A 84 -2.58 3.46 23.26
C THR A 84 -3.93 3.03 23.84
N ALA A 85 -4.87 2.55 23.02
CA ALA A 85 -6.19 2.12 23.49
C ALA A 85 -6.24 0.68 24.04
N ALA A 86 -5.14 -0.07 23.90
CA ALA A 86 -5.01 -1.45 24.37
C ALA A 86 -4.14 -1.58 25.65
N ALA A 87 -3.79 -0.47 26.30
CA ALA A 87 -2.99 -0.41 27.52
C ALA A 87 -3.82 0.02 28.74
#